data_AF-A0A3N0YH90-F1
#
_entry.id   AF-A0A3N0YH90-F1
#
_cell.length_a   1.000
_cell.length_b   1.000
_cell.length_c   1.000
_cell.angle_alpha   90.00
_cell.angle_beta   90.00
_cell.angle_gamma   90.00
#
_symmetry.space_group_name_H-M   'P 1'
#
loop_
_entity.id
_entity.type
_entity.pdbx_description
1 polymer ?
#
loop_
_entity_poly.entity_id
_entity_poly.type
_entity_poly.pdbx_seq_one_letter_code
_entity_poly.pdbx_strand_id
1 'polypeptide(L)'
;MADDPQRNFRSAYYEKVGFRGVEEKKSLEIVLKDNPLDVEKLSTFSQRFPLPSMYRIHVWKVLLGILPPHSDSHALVSRCRIQQFEDISDALTAMRFVHASTPPTELYLRMYQLENQQLPRRSELRPPDDEDMIFLAIARAMEEIVDDTVDCYWLVRCFVNQFQHKFGDSIPHLVHVDLLKEQFT
;
A
#
# COMPACT_ATOMS: atom_id res chain seq x y z
N MET A 1 -34.40 19.73 26.62
CA MET A 1 -33.30 18.85 26.15
C MET A 1 -32.11 19.76 25.97
N ALA A 2 -31.06 19.57 26.77
CA ALA A 2 -29.93 20.48 26.85
C ALA A 2 -29.20 20.55 25.51
N ASP A 3 -29.08 21.77 24.97
CA ASP A 3 -28.22 22.11 23.84
C ASP A 3 -26.78 21.83 24.27
N ASP A 4 -26.09 20.95 23.57
CA ASP A 4 -24.68 20.64 23.87
C ASP A 4 -23.83 21.83 23.42
N PRO A 5 -23.28 22.66 24.33
CA PRO A 5 -22.72 23.98 24.00
C PRO A 5 -21.36 23.90 23.28
N GLN A 6 -20.92 22.70 22.94
CA GLN A 6 -19.56 22.40 22.52
C GLN A 6 -19.48 21.67 21.18
N ARG A 7 -20.52 21.77 20.34
CA ARG A 7 -20.38 21.45 18.92
C ARG A 7 -19.50 22.52 18.29
N ASN A 8 -18.20 22.24 18.32
CA ASN A 8 -17.07 23.12 18.07
C ASN A 8 -17.35 24.09 16.89
N PHE A 9 -17.72 25.35 17.20
CA PHE A 9 -18.14 26.36 16.23
C PHE A 9 -17.17 26.51 15.05
N ARG A 10 -15.89 26.22 15.29
CA ARG A 10 -14.82 26.25 14.29
C ARG A 10 -15.01 25.16 13.22
N SER A 11 -15.42 23.96 13.60
CA SER A 11 -15.67 22.84 12.68
C SER A 11 -16.85 23.16 11.76
N ALA A 12 -17.93 23.70 12.34
CA ALA A 12 -19.10 24.13 11.57
C ALA A 12 -18.75 25.26 10.57
N TYR A 13 -17.87 26.19 10.97
CA TYR A 13 -17.37 27.22 10.06
C TYR A 13 -16.54 26.62 8.93
N TYR A 14 -15.55 25.78 9.24
CA TYR A 14 -14.69 25.14 8.24
C TYR A 14 -15.49 24.28 7.25
N GLU A 15 -16.47 23.53 7.71
CA GLU A 15 -17.36 22.76 6.85
C GLU A 15 -18.18 23.66 5.92
N LYS A 16 -18.71 24.77 6.45
CA LYS A 16 -19.51 25.74 5.69
C LYS A 16 -18.70 26.53 4.66
N VAL A 17 -17.40 26.74 4.90
CA VAL A 17 -16.47 27.39 3.97
C VAL A 17 -15.69 26.41 3.07
N GLY A 18 -16.06 25.11 3.09
CA GLY A 18 -15.49 24.10 2.20
C GLY A 18 -14.20 23.42 2.67
N PHE A 19 -13.69 23.77 3.86
CA PHE A 19 -12.54 23.11 4.50
C PHE A 19 -13.00 21.90 5.33
N ARG A 20 -13.43 20.83 4.66
CA ARG A 20 -13.68 19.53 5.31
C ARG A 20 -12.34 18.86 5.67
N GLY A 21 -12.25 18.10 6.76
CA GLY A 21 -11.02 17.34 7.07
C GLY A 21 -10.03 18.02 8.03
N VAL A 22 -10.28 19.25 8.49
CA VAL A 22 -9.30 20.01 9.31
C VAL A 22 -9.13 19.40 10.70
N GLU A 23 -10.20 18.90 11.31
CA GLU A 23 -10.12 18.25 12.61
C GLU A 23 -9.58 16.83 12.49
N GLU A 24 -9.92 16.14 11.41
CA GLU A 24 -9.43 14.81 11.06
C GLU A 24 -7.91 14.83 10.84
N LYS A 25 -7.40 15.81 10.09
CA LYS A 25 -5.96 16.03 9.90
C LYS A 25 -5.26 16.25 11.24
N LYS A 26 -5.78 17.13 12.10
CA LYS A 26 -5.20 17.38 13.42
C LYS A 26 -5.21 16.13 14.29
N SER A 27 -6.28 15.34 14.22
CA SER A 27 -6.43 14.10 14.97
C SER A 27 -5.39 13.07 14.52
N LEU A 28 -5.18 12.93 13.20
CA LEU A 28 -4.11 12.08 12.65
C LEU A 28 -2.72 12.57 13.08
N GLU A 29 -2.46 13.88 13.04
CA GLU A 29 -1.18 14.46 13.48
C GLU A 29 -0.90 14.24 14.96
N ILE A 30 -1.93 14.09 15.80
CA ILE A 30 -1.76 13.71 17.20
C ILE A 30 -1.29 12.26 17.29
N VAL A 31 -1.94 11.34 16.58
CA VAL A 31 -1.55 9.91 16.58
C VAL A 31 -0.14 9.72 16.01
N LEU A 32 0.23 10.48 14.98
CA LEU A 32 1.56 10.42 14.36
C LEU A 32 2.70 10.98 15.23
N LYS A 33 2.39 11.64 16.35
CA LYS A 33 3.41 12.11 17.31
C LYS A 33 3.76 11.07 18.37
N ASP A 34 2.98 10.00 18.49
CA ASP A 34 3.27 8.92 19.44
C ASP A 34 4.53 8.14 19.00
N ASN A 35 5.32 7.67 19.96
CA ASN A 35 6.45 6.78 19.72
C ASN A 35 6.53 5.72 20.85
N PRO A 36 6.21 4.44 20.57
CA PRO A 36 5.83 3.89 19.27
C PRO A 36 4.46 4.40 18.78
N LEU A 37 4.26 4.42 17.46
CA LEU A 37 2.98 4.72 16.82
C LEU A 37 1.91 3.69 17.22
N ASP A 38 0.73 4.18 17.55
CA ASP A 38 -0.44 3.35 17.84
C ASP A 38 -1.08 2.84 16.53
N VAL A 39 -0.65 1.65 16.10
CA VAL A 39 -1.10 1.01 14.85
C VAL A 39 -2.61 0.74 14.86
N GLU A 40 -3.18 0.41 16.01
CA GLU A 40 -4.62 0.16 16.14
C GLU A 40 -5.41 1.46 15.90
N LYS A 41 -5.02 2.56 16.56
CA LYS A 41 -5.62 3.87 16.30
C LYS A 41 -5.46 4.32 14.85
N LEU A 42 -4.29 4.10 14.23
CA LEU A 42 -4.08 4.42 12.81
C LEU A 42 -4.99 3.60 11.89
N SER A 43 -5.18 2.31 12.18
CA SER A 43 -6.09 1.45 11.44
C SER A 43 -7.54 1.93 11.60
N THR A 44 -8.01 2.17 12.83
CA THR A 44 -9.35 2.68 13.09
C THR A 44 -9.58 4.04 12.43
N PHE A 45 -8.59 4.93 12.46
CA PHE A 45 -8.67 6.22 11.76
C PHE A 45 -8.84 6.01 10.25
N SER A 46 -8.02 5.14 9.64
CA SER A 46 -8.03 4.87 8.19
C SER A 46 -9.33 4.20 7.71
N GLN A 47 -10.01 3.46 8.59
CA GLN A 47 -11.33 2.88 8.29
C GLN A 47 -12.46 3.92 8.37
N ARG A 48 -12.31 4.95 9.20
CA ARG A 48 -13.36 5.95 9.45
C ARG A 48 -13.23 7.19 8.56
N PHE A 49 -12.01 7.57 8.20
CA PHE A 49 -11.72 8.81 7.51
C PHE A 49 -10.72 8.59 6.37
N PRO A 50 -10.87 9.30 5.24
CA PRO A 50 -9.87 9.26 4.18
C PRO A 50 -8.55 9.86 4.65
N LEU A 51 -7.43 9.21 4.32
CA LEU A 51 -6.11 9.70 4.68
C LEU A 51 -5.74 10.95 3.85
N PRO A 52 -5.28 12.05 4.49
CA PRO A 52 -4.70 13.19 3.79
C PRO A 52 -3.53 12.74 2.88
N SER A 53 -3.47 13.26 1.65
CA SER A 53 -2.50 12.78 0.66
C SER A 53 -1.05 12.80 1.14
N MET A 54 -0.64 13.84 1.86
CA MET A 54 0.73 13.97 2.40
C MET A 54 1.11 12.91 3.45
N TYR A 55 0.13 12.29 4.13
CA TYR A 55 0.39 11.27 5.15
C TYR A 55 0.07 9.86 4.67
N ARG A 56 -0.60 9.71 3.51
CA ARG A 56 -1.08 8.43 2.99
C ARG A 56 0.03 7.39 2.91
N ILE A 57 1.14 7.73 2.24
CA ILE A 57 2.26 6.81 2.03
C ILE A 57 2.91 6.42 3.35
N HIS A 58 3.12 7.37 4.26
CA HIS A 58 3.70 7.09 5.56
C HIS A 58 2.81 6.14 6.39
N VAL A 59 1.51 6.43 6.48
CA VAL A 59 0.56 5.60 7.22
C VAL A 59 0.45 4.21 6.60
N TRP A 60 0.39 4.08 5.28
CA TRP A 60 0.39 2.78 4.61
C TRP A 60 1.66 1.99 4.88
N LYS A 61 2.83 2.62 4.87
CA LYS A 61 4.09 1.94 5.22
C LYS A 61 4.07 1.36 6.64
N VAL A 62 3.48 2.07 7.60
CA VAL A 62 3.34 1.56 8.98
C VAL A 62 2.29 0.45 9.06
N LEU A 63 1.10 0.64 8.48
CA LEU A 63 0.01 -0.36 8.52
C LEU A 63 0.36 -1.65 7.78
N LEU A 64 1.15 -1.56 6.70
CA LEU A 64 1.62 -2.71 5.94
C LEU A 64 2.89 -3.35 6.53
N GLY A 65 3.43 -2.80 7.63
CA GLY A 65 4.63 -3.33 8.29
C GLY A 65 5.93 -3.12 7.52
N ILE A 66 5.95 -2.19 6.55
CA ILE A 66 7.17 -1.79 5.83
C ILE A 66 8.07 -0.96 6.77
N LEU A 67 7.43 -0.05 7.53
CA LEU A 67 8.05 0.69 8.62
C LEU A 67 7.53 0.16 9.96
N PRO A 68 8.39 0.02 10.98
CA PRO A 68 7.97 -0.37 12.31
C PRO A 68 7.21 0.76 13.01
N PRO A 69 6.49 0.49 14.12
CA PRO A 69 5.83 1.54 14.91
C PRO A 69 6.80 2.55 15.53
N HIS A 70 8.04 2.16 15.80
CA HIS A 70 9.05 3.03 16.43
C HIS A 70 9.64 4.00 15.40
N SER A 71 9.22 5.26 15.45
CA SER A 71 9.59 6.29 14.45
C SER A 71 11.08 6.57 14.39
N ASP A 72 11.80 6.45 15.51
CA ASP A 72 13.25 6.63 15.58
C ASP A 72 14.03 5.66 14.66
N SER A 73 13.46 4.48 14.40
CA SER A 73 14.07 3.45 13.55
C SER A 73 13.74 3.59 12.07
N HIS A 74 12.83 4.49 11.69
CA HIS A 74 12.37 4.63 10.31
C HIS A 74 13.50 4.96 9.35
N ALA A 75 14.40 5.89 9.69
CA ALA A 75 15.51 6.25 8.82
C ALA A 75 16.44 5.06 8.52
N LEU A 76 16.68 4.21 9.51
CA LEU A 76 17.49 3.00 9.34
C LEU A 76 16.76 1.97 8.47
N VAL A 77 15.49 1.68 8.79
CA VAL A 77 14.71 0.70 8.04
C VAL A 77 14.51 1.14 6.59
N SER A 78 14.21 2.43 6.34
CA SER A 78 14.12 2.99 4.99
C SER A 78 15.41 2.80 4.20
N ARG A 79 16.58 3.05 4.81
CA ARG A 79 17.87 2.79 4.17
C ARG A 79 18.05 1.31 3.80
N CYS A 80 17.71 0.39 4.70
CA CYS A 80 17.76 -1.04 4.41
C CYS A 80 16.81 -1.43 3.27
N ARG A 81 15.63 -0.82 3.19
CA ARG A 81 14.64 -1.07 2.13
C ARG A 81 15.10 -0.57 0.76
N ILE A 82 15.78 0.58 0.72
CA ILE A 82 16.42 1.11 -0.49
C ILE A 82 17.53 0.15 -0.94
N GLN A 83 18.43 -0.22 -0.02
CA GLN A 83 19.53 -1.11 -0.36
C GLN A 83 19.05 -2.49 -0.86
N GLN A 84 18.05 -3.07 -0.20
CA GLN A 84 17.45 -4.34 -0.65
C GLN A 84 16.81 -4.20 -2.04
N PHE A 85 16.14 -3.08 -2.32
CA PHE A 85 15.58 -2.83 -3.64
C PHE A 85 16.68 -2.78 -4.71
N GLU A 86 17.76 -2.03 -4.45
CA GLU A 86 18.91 -1.91 -5.35
C GLU A 86 19.59 -3.27 -5.58
N ASP A 87 19.88 -4.03 -4.51
CA ASP A 87 20.54 -5.33 -4.60
C ASP A 87 19.76 -6.32 -5.48
N ILE A 88 18.43 -6.36 -5.36
CA ILE A 88 17.56 -7.25 -6.15
C ILE A 88 17.49 -6.78 -7.61
N SER A 89 17.33 -5.48 -7.84
CA SER A 89 17.31 -4.88 -9.18
C SER A 89 18.62 -5.14 -9.94
N ASP A 90 19.76 -4.98 -9.26
CA ASP A 90 21.09 -5.24 -9.81
C ASP A 90 21.30 -6.72 -10.11
N ALA A 91 20.85 -7.61 -9.21
CA ALA A 91 20.88 -9.05 -9.45
C ALA A 91 20.07 -9.44 -10.70
N LEU A 92 18.85 -8.91 -10.86
CA LEU A 92 18.01 -9.15 -12.05
C LEU A 92 18.65 -8.60 -13.33
N THR A 93 19.31 -7.45 -13.24
CA THR A 93 20.05 -6.84 -14.37
C THR A 93 21.24 -7.71 -14.76
N ALA A 94 22.04 -8.17 -13.79
CA ALA A 94 23.18 -9.07 -14.02
C ALA A 94 22.74 -10.41 -14.62
N MET A 95 21.60 -10.95 -14.17
CA MET A 95 20.97 -12.15 -14.73
C MET A 95 20.25 -11.91 -16.06
N ARG A 96 20.18 -10.64 -16.52
CA ARG A 96 19.58 -10.19 -17.78
C ARG A 96 18.05 -10.43 -17.86
N PHE A 97 17.36 -10.44 -16.72
CA PHE A 97 15.89 -10.45 -16.68
C PHE A 97 15.29 -9.08 -16.94
N VAL A 98 15.98 -8.02 -16.53
CA VAL A 98 15.57 -6.63 -16.72
C VAL A 98 16.69 -5.83 -17.40
N HIS A 99 16.32 -4.71 -17.99
CA HIS A 99 17.22 -3.79 -18.68
C HIS A 99 16.68 -2.35 -18.55
N ALA A 100 17.45 -1.35 -19.00
CA ALA A 100 17.12 0.06 -18.76
C ALA A 100 15.76 0.52 -19.34
N SER A 101 15.20 -0.18 -20.33
CA SER A 101 13.86 0.10 -20.88
C SER A 101 12.75 -0.79 -20.32
N THR A 102 13.05 -1.64 -19.33
CA THR A 102 12.03 -2.44 -18.64
C THR A 102 11.10 -1.52 -17.86
N PRO A 103 9.77 -1.59 -18.06
CA PRO A 103 8.81 -0.81 -17.29
C PRO A 103 8.91 -1.11 -15.78
N PRO A 104 8.71 -0.13 -14.87
CA PRO A 104 8.89 -0.37 -13.44
C PRO A 104 7.93 -1.42 -12.89
N THR A 105 6.68 -1.48 -13.34
CA THR A 105 5.75 -2.58 -13.00
C THR A 105 6.27 -3.98 -13.35
N GLU A 106 6.98 -4.15 -14.47
CA GLU A 106 7.58 -5.44 -14.83
C GLU A 106 8.81 -5.73 -13.98
N LEU A 107 9.62 -4.71 -13.66
CA LEU A 107 10.70 -4.84 -12.69
C LEU A 107 10.16 -5.32 -11.33
N TYR A 108 9.09 -4.71 -10.81
CA TYR A 108 8.47 -5.10 -9.54
C TYR A 108 8.01 -6.55 -9.55
N LEU A 109 7.42 -7.03 -10.66
CA LEU A 109 7.02 -8.43 -10.79
C LEU A 109 8.23 -9.37 -10.71
N ARG A 110 9.32 -9.06 -11.43
CA ARG A 110 10.53 -9.88 -11.40
C ARG A 110 11.20 -9.87 -10.04
N MET A 111 11.22 -8.73 -9.35
CA MET A 111 11.71 -8.62 -7.98
C MET A 111 10.87 -9.49 -7.03
N TYR A 112 9.55 -9.41 -7.12
CA TYR A 112 8.62 -10.21 -6.32
C TYR A 112 8.80 -11.72 -6.55
N GLN A 113 8.90 -12.14 -7.80
CA GLN A 113 9.15 -13.55 -8.16
C GLN A 113 10.51 -14.03 -7.62
N LEU A 114 11.56 -13.20 -7.70
CA LEU A 114 12.88 -13.54 -7.19
C LEU A 114 12.88 -13.72 -5.67
N GLU A 115 12.28 -12.78 -4.93
CA GLU A 115 12.21 -12.85 -3.46
C GLU A 115 11.40 -14.05 -2.96
N ASN A 116 10.34 -14.44 -3.69
CA ASN A 116 9.52 -15.60 -3.35
C ASN A 116 10.05 -16.93 -3.93
N GLN A 117 11.23 -16.93 -4.53
CA GLN A 117 11.84 -18.12 -5.16
C GLN A 117 10.98 -18.73 -6.28
N GLN A 118 10.17 -17.90 -6.92
CA GLN A 118 9.28 -18.24 -8.03
C GLN A 118 9.82 -17.78 -9.39
N LEU A 119 10.97 -17.08 -9.43
CA LEU A 119 11.55 -16.61 -10.68
C LEU A 119 11.98 -17.81 -11.56
N PRO A 120 11.34 -18.04 -12.72
CA PRO A 120 11.70 -19.16 -13.58
C PRO A 120 13.06 -18.91 -14.23
N ARG A 121 13.65 -19.96 -14.80
CA ARG A 121 14.85 -19.79 -15.63
C ARG A 121 14.51 -18.90 -16.82
N ARG A 122 15.47 -18.08 -17.25
CA ARG A 122 15.25 -17.13 -18.36
C ARG A 122 14.77 -17.80 -19.66
N SER A 123 15.26 -19.00 -19.96
CA SER A 123 14.83 -19.80 -21.12
C SER A 123 13.40 -20.34 -21.03
N GLU A 124 12.84 -20.33 -19.82
CA GLU A 124 11.51 -20.85 -19.49
C GLU A 124 10.52 -19.74 -19.17
N LEU A 125 10.89 -18.48 -19.44
CA LEU A 125 10.01 -17.33 -19.25
C LEU A 125 8.75 -17.50 -20.09
N ARG A 126 7.63 -17.69 -19.39
CA ARG A 126 6.29 -17.74 -19.97
C ARG A 126 5.67 -16.35 -19.92
N PRO A 127 4.63 -16.11 -20.73
CA PRO A 127 3.74 -14.97 -20.50
C PRO A 127 3.23 -14.98 -19.04
N PRO A 128 2.97 -13.79 -18.46
CA PRO A 128 2.36 -13.67 -17.13
C PRO A 128 1.10 -14.53 -17.03
N ASP A 129 1.00 -15.32 -15.96
CA ASP A 129 -0.21 -16.05 -15.61
C ASP A 129 -1.23 -15.14 -14.89
N ASP A 130 -2.35 -15.72 -14.43
CA ASP A 130 -3.42 -14.95 -13.78
C ASP A 130 -2.93 -14.26 -12.50
N GLU A 131 -2.06 -14.89 -11.72
CA GLU A 131 -1.51 -14.31 -10.49
C GLU A 131 -0.55 -13.16 -10.80
N ASP A 132 0.34 -13.34 -11.77
CA ASP A 132 1.22 -12.29 -12.26
C ASP A 132 0.42 -11.10 -12.81
N MET A 133 -0.69 -11.36 -13.51
CA MET A 133 -1.56 -10.33 -14.06
C MET A 133 -2.28 -9.52 -12.98
N ILE A 134 -2.71 -10.17 -11.89
CA ILE A 134 -3.26 -9.48 -10.70
C ILE A 134 -2.19 -8.60 -10.07
N PHE A 135 -0.97 -9.11 -9.88
CA PHE A 135 0.15 -8.34 -9.36
C PHE A 135 0.41 -7.10 -10.22
N LEU A 136 0.51 -7.26 -11.54
CA LEU A 136 0.75 -6.16 -12.49
C LEU A 136 -0.37 -5.12 -12.46
N ALA A 137 -1.64 -5.54 -12.32
CA ALA A 137 -2.75 -4.62 -12.21
C ALA A 137 -2.66 -3.76 -10.93
N ILE A 138 -2.32 -4.38 -9.80
CA ILE A 138 -2.10 -3.67 -8.53
C ILE A 138 -0.90 -2.73 -8.65
N ALA A 139 0.19 -3.16 -9.29
CA ALA A 139 1.39 -2.35 -9.49
C ALA A 139 1.10 -1.09 -10.30
N ARG A 140 0.35 -1.21 -11.41
CA ARG A 140 -0.06 -0.07 -12.24
C ARG A 140 -0.91 0.93 -11.46
N ALA A 141 -1.88 0.43 -10.69
CA ALA A 141 -2.71 1.30 -9.85
C ALA A 141 -1.90 1.99 -8.73
N MET A 142 -0.87 1.33 -8.18
CA MET A 142 -0.01 1.92 -7.16
C MET A 142 0.91 3.01 -7.73
N GLU A 143 1.43 2.84 -8.95
CA GLU A 143 2.26 3.86 -9.63
C GLU A 143 1.50 5.17 -9.87
N GLU A 144 0.17 5.13 -10.04
CA GLU A 144 -0.65 6.35 -10.14
C GLU A 144 -0.76 7.12 -8.82
N ILE A 145 -0.46 6.48 -7.69
CA ILE A 145 -0.61 7.04 -6.34
C ILE A 145 0.75 7.39 -5.72
N VAL A 146 1.81 6.66 -6.08
CA VAL A 146 3.11 6.68 -5.41
C VAL A 146 4.22 6.99 -6.42
N ASP A 147 4.80 8.19 -6.31
CA ASP A 147 5.87 8.63 -7.22
C ASP A 147 7.22 7.93 -6.96
N ASP A 148 7.52 7.61 -5.70
CA ASP A 148 8.78 6.97 -5.33
C ASP A 148 8.75 5.47 -5.66
N THR A 149 9.68 5.04 -6.51
CA THR A 149 9.72 3.66 -7.02
C THR A 149 9.98 2.61 -5.93
N VAL A 150 10.81 2.95 -4.94
CA VAL A 150 11.14 2.06 -3.82
C VAL A 150 9.91 1.86 -2.94
N ASP A 151 9.29 2.96 -2.49
CA ASP A 151 8.04 2.92 -1.73
C ASP A 151 6.94 2.22 -2.52
N CYS A 152 6.81 2.48 -3.82
CA CYS A 152 5.82 1.84 -4.69
C CYS A 152 6.00 0.31 -4.69
N TYR A 153 7.22 -0.18 -4.93
CA TYR A 153 7.53 -1.61 -4.88
C TYR A 153 7.14 -2.24 -3.54
N TRP A 154 7.59 -1.65 -2.43
CA TRP A 154 7.33 -2.17 -1.09
C TRP A 154 5.84 -2.19 -0.75
N LEU A 155 5.10 -1.15 -1.16
CA LEU A 155 3.65 -1.08 -1.00
C LEU A 155 2.93 -2.16 -1.80
N VAL A 156 3.26 -2.35 -3.08
CA VAL A 156 2.67 -3.41 -3.92
C VAL A 156 2.95 -4.77 -3.31
N ARG A 157 4.21 -5.06 -3.01
CA ARG A 157 4.65 -6.34 -2.43
C ARG A 157 3.91 -6.65 -1.13
N CYS A 158 3.90 -5.73 -0.18
CA CYS A 158 3.27 -5.97 1.12
C CYS A 158 1.74 -6.02 1.00
N PHE A 159 1.14 -5.27 0.09
CA PHE A 159 -0.30 -5.34 -0.18
C PHE A 159 -0.70 -6.72 -0.74
N VAL A 160 0.02 -7.21 -1.76
CA VAL A 160 -0.21 -8.56 -2.34
C VAL A 160 0.00 -9.65 -1.29
N ASN A 161 1.07 -9.56 -0.49
CA ASN A 161 1.30 -10.51 0.60
C ASN A 161 0.17 -10.50 1.64
N GLN A 162 -0.35 -9.32 2.02
CA GLN A 162 -1.50 -9.25 2.91
C GLN A 162 -2.75 -9.86 2.26
N PHE A 163 -2.98 -9.61 0.98
CA PHE A 163 -4.09 -10.20 0.24
C PHE A 163 -4.05 -11.73 0.27
N GLN A 164 -2.87 -12.31 0.02
CA GLN A 164 -2.68 -13.77 -0.01
C GLN A 164 -2.74 -14.40 1.39
N HIS A 165 -2.07 -13.81 2.40
CA HIS A 165 -1.93 -14.45 3.72
C HIS A 165 -3.03 -14.08 4.71
N LYS A 166 -3.49 -12.83 4.72
CA LYS A 166 -4.47 -12.34 5.71
C LYS A 166 -5.90 -12.52 5.22
N PHE A 167 -6.13 -12.37 3.92
CA PHE A 167 -7.46 -12.39 3.34
C PHE A 167 -7.72 -13.59 2.40
N GLY A 168 -6.73 -14.45 2.17
CA GLY A 168 -6.84 -15.60 1.26
C GLY A 168 -8.06 -16.49 1.56
N ASP A 169 -8.38 -16.71 2.84
CA ASP A 169 -9.56 -17.47 3.24
C ASP A 169 -10.87 -16.66 3.14
N SER A 170 -10.81 -15.33 3.26
CA SER A 170 -12.00 -14.48 3.27
C SER A 170 -12.48 -14.15 1.86
N ILE A 171 -11.57 -13.96 0.91
CA ILE A 171 -11.88 -13.49 -0.44
C ILE A 171 -12.77 -14.45 -1.24
N PRO A 172 -12.55 -15.78 -1.23
CA PRO A 172 -13.45 -16.71 -1.92
C PRO A 172 -14.90 -16.57 -1.45
N HIS A 173 -15.12 -16.21 -0.18
CA HIS A 173 -16.46 -15.99 0.40
C HIS A 173 -17.07 -14.64 0.02
N LEU A 174 -16.27 -13.68 -0.44
CA LEU A 174 -16.76 -12.42 -1.01
C LEU A 174 -17.30 -12.63 -2.43
N VAL A 175 -16.80 -13.64 -3.14
CA VAL A 175 -17.24 -14.00 -4.49
C VAL A 175 -18.49 -14.89 -4.44
N HIS A 176 -19.56 -14.42 -3.80
CA HIS A 176 -20.90 -14.96 -4.06
C HIS A 176 -21.52 -14.17 -5.23
N VAL A 177 -20.95 -14.28 -6.44
CA VAL A 177 -21.48 -13.65 -7.66
C VAL A 177 -21.50 -14.64 -8.82
N ASP A 178 -22.20 -15.76 -8.62
CA ASP A 178 -22.96 -16.42 -9.68
C ASP A 178 -24.22 -15.60 -10.08
N LEU A 179 -24.45 -14.42 -9.48
CA LEU A 179 -25.61 -13.57 -9.72
C LEU A 179 -25.52 -12.63 -10.95
N LEU A 180 -24.51 -12.78 -11.81
CA LEU A 180 -24.45 -12.06 -13.10
C LEU A 180 -24.45 -12.99 -14.33
N LYS A 181 -24.59 -14.31 -14.15
CA LYS A 181 -24.74 -15.26 -15.28
C LYS A 181 -26.20 -15.51 -15.71
N GLU A 182 -27.19 -14.99 -15.00
CA GLU A 182 -28.62 -15.20 -15.34
C GLU A 182 -29.37 -13.97 -15.90
N GLN A 183 -28.69 -12.86 -16.21
CA GLN A 183 -29.35 -11.67 -16.80
C GLN A 183 -29.04 -11.43 -18.29
N PHE A 184 -28.28 -12.32 -18.94
CA PHE A 184 -28.06 -12.28 -20.38
C PHE A 184 -28.18 -13.70 -20.98
N THR A 185 -29.40 -14.23 -20.98
CA THR A 185 -29.84 -15.24 -21.96
C THR A 185 -31.13 -14.76 -22.60
#